data_AF-A0A1G5EDH0-F1
#
_entry.id   AF-A0A1G5EDH0-F1
#
_cell.length_a   1.000
_cell.length_b   1.000
_cell.length_c   1.000
_cell.angle_alpha   90.00
_cell.angle_beta   90.00
_cell.angle_gamma   90.00
#
_symmetry.space_group_name_H-M   'P 1'
#
loop_
_entity.id
_entity.type
_entity.pdbx_description
1 polymer ?
#
loop_
_entity_poly.entity_id
_entity_poly.type
_entity_poly.pdbx_seq_one_letter_code
_entity_poly.pdbx_strand_id
1 'polypeptide(L)'
;MKQYIGVQSIIKYIILTLSLIPWIASSSTVIYSVSNPSEYNKEYLVDNYSADLDSNLSLFPDRISDDVENVNYTATLKNSFFDTDAVIILECTYSKQEYENEIERISNLSATIQDSDGSEYTNHVFYDKECYPEPSYITIDGFANTYEYALIDDDLHNIIYIYLAYPSTEDSYYSKYLKNDTSIYDDENTLKYWSMYNHSFDGGHTWVEITDM
;
A
#
# COMPACT_ATOMS: atom_id res chain seq x y z
N MET A 1 -21.48 -41.69 68.05
CA MET A 1 -22.75 -42.11 67.42
C MET A 1 -23.28 -40.96 66.56
N LYS A 2 -22.95 -40.98 65.27
CA LYS A 2 -23.76 -40.48 64.15
C LYS A 2 -23.07 -40.99 62.87
N GLN A 3 -23.88 -41.65 62.04
CA GLN A 3 -23.50 -42.47 60.90
C GLN A 3 -23.20 -41.66 59.63
N TYR A 4 -22.38 -42.29 58.78
CA TYR A 4 -22.31 -42.28 57.31
C TYR A 4 -23.43 -41.57 56.53
N ILE A 5 -23.04 -40.88 55.45
CA ILE A 5 -23.49 -40.96 54.03
C ILE A 5 -22.64 -39.90 53.30
N GLY A 6 -22.00 -40.08 52.14
CA GLY A 6 -21.81 -41.22 51.26
C GLY A 6 -20.72 -40.80 50.28
N VAL A 7 -19.73 -41.67 50.11
CA VAL A 7 -18.81 -41.63 48.97
C VAL A 7 -19.60 -42.17 47.79
N GLN A 8 -20.02 -41.31 46.85
CA GLN A 8 -20.35 -41.66 45.47
C GLN A 8 -20.51 -40.40 44.62
N SER A 9 -19.77 -40.36 43.51
CA SER A 9 -19.90 -39.44 42.37
C SER A 9 -19.51 -37.99 42.69
N ILE A 10 -18.53 -37.37 42.04
CA ILE A 10 -18.48 -37.10 40.61
C ILE A 10 -17.00 -36.97 40.19
N ILE A 11 -16.43 -38.04 39.63
CA ILE A 11 -15.32 -37.94 38.68
C ILE A 11 -15.97 -37.58 37.34
N LYS A 12 -16.20 -36.29 37.10
CA LYS A 12 -16.51 -35.72 35.78
C LYS A 12 -16.15 -34.24 35.78
N TYR A 13 -14.87 -33.94 35.59
CA TYR A 13 -14.50 -32.87 34.66
C TYR A 13 -13.39 -33.43 33.80
N ILE A 14 -13.84 -34.21 32.81
CA ILE A 14 -13.08 -34.44 31.58
C ILE A 14 -12.74 -33.05 31.05
N ILE A 15 -11.44 -32.83 30.88
CA ILE A 15 -10.86 -31.77 30.08
C ILE A 15 -11.60 -31.78 28.74
N LEU A 16 -12.53 -30.86 28.56
CA LEU A 16 -13.16 -30.59 27.27
C LEU A 16 -12.25 -29.59 26.56
N THR A 17 -11.19 -30.13 25.98
CA THR A 17 -10.40 -29.47 24.95
C THR A 17 -11.25 -29.20 23.72
N LEU A 18 -11.07 -28.02 23.11
CA LEU A 18 -11.47 -27.66 21.73
C LEU A 18 -13.01 -27.66 21.51
N SER A 19 -13.65 -26.71 20.83
CA SER A 19 -13.23 -25.77 19.81
C SER A 19 -14.44 -24.85 19.60
N LEU A 20 -14.44 -23.68 20.23
CA LEU A 20 -15.36 -22.57 19.93
C LEU A 20 -14.54 -21.28 19.82
N ILE A 21 -13.38 -21.38 19.19
CA ILE A 21 -12.95 -20.27 18.36
C ILE A 21 -13.71 -20.56 17.07
N PRO A 22 -14.79 -19.85 16.72
CA PRO A 22 -15.19 -19.86 15.33
C PRO A 22 -13.90 -19.55 14.56
N TRP A 23 -13.54 -20.44 13.66
CA TRP A 23 -12.79 -20.06 12.47
C TRP A 23 -13.53 -18.84 11.91
N ILE A 24 -13.21 -17.66 12.42
CA ILE A 24 -13.34 -16.44 11.67
C ILE A 24 -12.28 -16.67 10.63
N ALA A 25 -12.67 -17.33 9.53
CA ALA A 25 -12.03 -17.06 8.27
C ALA A 25 -11.94 -15.54 8.25
N SER A 26 -10.72 -15.00 8.24
CA SER A 26 -10.49 -13.58 8.08
C SER A 26 -11.15 -13.20 6.76
N SER A 27 -12.44 -12.85 6.82
CA SER A 27 -13.20 -12.55 5.64
C SER A 27 -12.82 -11.13 5.29
N SER A 28 -11.67 -11.00 4.63
CA SER A 28 -11.27 -9.78 3.96
C SER A 28 -12.43 -9.39 3.04
N THR A 29 -13.05 -8.25 3.30
CA THR A 29 -14.19 -7.80 2.50
C THR A 29 -13.66 -6.89 1.42
N VAL A 30 -13.90 -7.25 0.15
CA VAL A 30 -13.58 -6.35 -0.97
C VAL A 30 -14.48 -5.12 -0.83
N ILE A 31 -13.87 -3.96 -0.62
CA ILE A 31 -14.58 -2.68 -0.44
C ILE A 31 -14.55 -1.83 -1.71
N TYR A 32 -13.57 -2.07 -2.58
CA TYR A 32 -13.46 -1.43 -3.89
C TYR A 32 -12.78 -2.39 -4.88
N SER A 33 -13.30 -2.49 -6.09
CA SER A 33 -12.74 -3.34 -7.15
C SER A 33 -13.18 -2.85 -8.52
N VAL A 34 -12.24 -2.39 -9.33
CA VAL A 34 -12.43 -1.98 -10.73
C VAL A 34 -11.28 -2.50 -11.57
N SER A 35 -11.53 -2.75 -12.86
CA SER A 35 -10.50 -3.25 -13.78
C SER A 35 -10.65 -2.67 -15.19
N ASN A 36 -11.30 -1.51 -15.30
CA ASN A 36 -11.53 -0.81 -16.56
C ASN A 36 -10.95 0.61 -16.47
N PRO A 37 -10.09 1.02 -17.42
CA PRO A 37 -9.54 2.37 -17.48
C PRO A 37 -10.59 3.49 -17.43
N SER A 38 -11.82 3.27 -17.94
CA SER A 38 -12.89 4.28 -17.85
C SER A 38 -13.40 4.54 -16.44
N GLU A 39 -13.06 3.67 -15.48
CA GLU A 39 -13.42 3.78 -14.06
C GLU A 39 -12.26 4.36 -13.23
N TYR A 40 -11.15 4.73 -13.87
CA TYR A 40 -10.03 5.40 -13.20
C TYR A 40 -10.49 6.73 -12.60
N ASN A 41 -10.30 6.86 -11.28
CA ASN A 41 -10.66 8.06 -10.54
C ASN A 41 -9.75 8.19 -9.30
N LYS A 42 -8.63 8.90 -9.48
CA LYS A 42 -7.66 9.16 -8.40
C LYS A 42 -8.28 9.96 -7.27
N GLU A 43 -9.02 11.03 -7.60
CA GLU A 43 -9.68 11.91 -6.62
C GLU A 43 -10.59 11.08 -5.69
N TYR A 44 -11.41 10.20 -6.26
CA TYR A 44 -12.25 9.29 -5.45
C TYR A 44 -11.42 8.38 -4.53
N LEU A 45 -10.31 7.82 -5.01
CA LEU A 45 -9.46 6.96 -4.18
C LEU A 45 -8.82 7.73 -3.02
N VAL A 46 -8.29 8.92 -3.29
CA VAL A 46 -7.69 9.78 -2.28
C VAL A 46 -8.75 10.24 -1.27
N ASP A 47 -9.88 10.80 -1.72
CA ASP A 47 -10.93 11.33 -0.85
C ASP A 47 -11.56 10.28 0.08
N ASN A 48 -11.58 9.01 -0.33
CA ASN A 48 -12.24 7.94 0.42
C ASN A 48 -11.27 7.02 1.16
N TYR A 49 -10.00 6.97 0.75
CA TYR A 49 -9.06 5.97 1.25
C TYR A 49 -7.64 6.49 1.53
N SER A 50 -7.29 7.77 1.28
CA SER A 50 -5.92 8.28 1.49
C SER A 50 -5.36 7.97 2.89
N ALA A 51 -6.19 8.12 3.92
CA ALA A 51 -5.84 7.82 5.31
C ALA A 51 -5.49 6.34 5.54
N ASP A 52 -6.14 5.42 4.84
CA ASP A 52 -5.84 3.99 4.92
C ASP A 52 -4.64 3.60 4.03
N LEU A 53 -4.29 4.46 3.06
CA LEU A 53 -3.22 4.20 2.09
C LEU A 53 -1.87 4.85 2.48
N ASP A 54 -1.84 5.70 3.51
CA ASP A 54 -0.66 6.52 3.86
C ASP A 54 -0.08 7.28 2.63
N SER A 55 -0.95 7.62 1.67
CA SER A 55 -0.58 8.05 0.33
C SER A 55 -1.64 8.97 -0.29
N ASN A 56 -1.15 9.99 -1.02
CA ASN A 56 -1.95 10.83 -1.89
C ASN A 56 -1.90 10.40 -3.37
N LEU A 57 -1.35 9.21 -3.64
CA LEU A 57 -1.14 8.63 -4.97
C LEU A 57 -0.50 9.64 -5.93
N SER A 58 0.52 10.37 -5.49
CA SER A 58 1.07 11.51 -6.26
C SER A 58 1.79 11.07 -7.52
N LEU A 59 2.32 9.84 -7.56
CA LEU A 59 2.84 9.27 -8.79
C LEU A 59 1.74 9.05 -9.83
N PHE A 60 0.53 8.71 -9.41
CA PHE A 60 -0.58 8.49 -10.33
C PHE A 60 -1.06 9.83 -10.94
N PRO A 61 -1.31 9.88 -12.27
CA PRO A 61 -1.77 11.08 -12.95
C PRO A 61 -3.21 11.41 -12.54
N ASP A 62 -3.59 12.68 -12.39
CA ASP A 62 -4.96 13.03 -11.95
C ASP A 62 -6.04 12.58 -12.94
N ARG A 63 -5.68 12.46 -14.21
CA ARG A 63 -6.50 11.87 -15.28
C ARG A 63 -5.61 11.12 -16.26
N ILE A 64 -6.17 10.09 -16.90
CA ILE A 64 -5.52 9.46 -18.05
C ILE A 64 -5.62 10.45 -19.23
N SER A 65 -4.50 10.77 -19.87
CA SER A 65 -4.48 11.66 -21.05
C SER A 65 -5.18 10.98 -22.24
N ASP A 66 -5.93 11.75 -23.03
CA ASP A 66 -6.61 11.24 -24.24
C ASP A 66 -5.61 10.74 -25.30
N ASP A 67 -4.35 11.16 -25.20
CA ASP A 67 -3.25 10.82 -26.10
C ASP A 67 -2.45 9.58 -25.64
N VAL A 68 -2.93 8.85 -24.62
CA VAL A 68 -2.39 7.55 -24.22
C VAL A 68 -2.84 6.50 -25.25
N GLU A 69 -1.86 5.81 -25.85
CA GLU A 69 -2.13 4.83 -26.92
C GLU A 69 -2.72 3.53 -26.37
N ASN A 70 -2.24 3.09 -25.22
CA ASN A 70 -2.73 1.88 -24.54
C ASN A 70 -2.79 2.13 -23.04
N VAL A 71 -3.90 1.69 -22.42
CA VAL A 71 -4.09 1.80 -20.99
C VAL A 71 -4.68 0.52 -20.41
N ASN A 72 -4.09 0.04 -19.32
CA ASN A 72 -4.66 -0.98 -18.45
C ASN A 72 -4.78 -0.40 -17.05
N TYR A 73 -5.90 -0.66 -16.39
CA TYR A 73 -6.11 -0.19 -15.03
C TYR A 73 -6.77 -1.28 -14.21
N THR A 74 -6.32 -1.46 -12.98
CA THR A 74 -6.99 -2.27 -11.98
C THR A 74 -6.73 -1.69 -10.61
N ALA A 75 -7.76 -1.67 -9.78
CA ALA A 75 -7.65 -1.29 -8.40
C ALA A 75 -8.55 -2.18 -7.57
N THR A 76 -7.99 -2.77 -6.51
CA THR A 76 -8.70 -3.62 -5.56
C THR A 76 -8.26 -3.25 -4.15
N LEU A 77 -9.22 -2.87 -3.31
CA LEU A 77 -9.02 -2.64 -1.89
C LEU A 77 -9.87 -3.64 -1.10
N LYS A 78 -9.28 -4.21 -0.05
CA LYS A 78 -9.91 -5.18 0.83
C LYS A 78 -9.67 -4.77 2.27
N ASN A 79 -10.74 -4.66 3.04
CA ASN A 79 -10.60 -4.44 4.47
C ASN A 79 -10.39 -5.79 5.16
N SER A 80 -9.26 -5.90 5.83
CA SER A 80 -8.99 -6.91 6.84
C SER A 80 -9.38 -6.37 8.22
N PHE A 81 -9.22 -7.17 9.27
CA PHE A 81 -9.64 -6.78 10.63
C PHE A 81 -8.79 -5.66 11.26
N PHE A 82 -7.60 -5.43 10.71
CA PHE A 82 -6.60 -4.51 11.26
C PHE A 82 -6.17 -3.47 10.21
N ASP A 83 -6.07 -3.87 8.95
CA ASP A 83 -5.50 -3.05 7.88
C ASP A 83 -6.28 -3.18 6.56
N THR A 84 -5.99 -2.28 5.62
CA THR A 84 -6.53 -2.30 4.25
C THR A 84 -5.49 -2.85 3.29
N ASP A 85 -5.73 -4.04 2.73
CA ASP A 85 -4.91 -4.58 1.65
C ASP A 85 -5.31 -3.89 0.36
N ALA A 86 -4.34 -3.42 -0.41
CA ALA A 86 -4.62 -2.68 -1.63
C ALA A 86 -3.65 -3.02 -2.74
N VAL A 87 -4.19 -3.11 -3.96
CA VAL A 87 -3.43 -3.24 -5.21
C VAL A 87 -4.04 -2.27 -6.19
N ILE A 88 -3.28 -1.26 -6.60
CA ILE A 88 -3.67 -0.29 -7.62
C ILE A 88 -2.56 -0.27 -8.67
N ILE A 89 -2.91 -0.61 -9.90
CA ILE A 89 -1.97 -0.67 -11.03
C ILE A 89 -2.59 0.07 -12.20
N LEU A 90 -1.88 1.07 -12.71
CA LEU A 90 -2.19 1.76 -13.94
C LEU A 90 -0.99 1.61 -14.87
N GLU A 91 -1.21 1.05 -16.06
CA GLU A 91 -0.21 0.93 -17.10
C GLU A 91 -0.61 1.84 -18.26
N CYS A 92 0.27 2.75 -18.65
CA CYS A 92 0.01 3.70 -19.72
C CYS A 92 1.18 3.72 -20.71
N THR A 93 0.88 3.49 -21.98
CA THR A 93 1.81 3.73 -23.10
C THR A 93 1.52 5.11 -23.69
N TYR A 94 2.48 6.01 -23.58
CA TYR A 94 2.31 7.41 -23.97
C TYR A 94 2.85 7.66 -25.38
N SER A 95 2.29 8.67 -26.04
CA SER A 95 3.03 9.34 -27.11
C SER A 95 4.31 9.95 -26.54
N LYS A 96 5.36 10.09 -27.37
CA LYS A 96 6.66 10.61 -26.91
C LYS A 96 6.56 11.94 -26.15
N GLN A 97 5.75 12.89 -26.63
CA GLN A 97 5.62 14.19 -25.99
C GLN A 97 4.95 14.09 -24.61
N GLU A 98 3.89 13.29 -24.52
CA GLU A 98 3.19 13.09 -23.24
C GLU A 98 4.04 12.30 -22.25
N TYR A 99 4.84 11.36 -22.74
CA TYR A 99 5.83 10.66 -21.93
C TYR A 99 6.85 11.64 -21.31
N GLU A 100 7.46 12.50 -22.11
CA GLU A 100 8.41 13.50 -21.63
C GLU A 100 7.77 14.45 -20.60
N ASN A 101 6.53 14.90 -20.86
CA ASN A 101 5.76 15.73 -19.93
C ASN A 101 5.49 15.01 -18.61
N GLU A 102 5.17 13.72 -18.67
CA GLU A 102 4.82 12.92 -17.51
C GLU A 102 6.06 12.56 -16.67
N ILE A 103 7.19 12.28 -17.30
CA ILE A 103 8.49 12.14 -16.62
C ILE A 103 8.90 13.46 -15.96
N GLU A 104 8.70 14.61 -16.61
CA GLU A 104 8.94 15.92 -16.01
C GLU A 104 8.05 16.15 -14.79
N ARG A 105 6.75 15.82 -14.88
CA ARG A 105 5.82 15.92 -13.74
C ARG A 105 6.30 15.05 -12.57
N ILE A 106 6.57 13.77 -12.84
CA ILE A 106 6.97 12.79 -11.82
C ILE A 106 8.28 13.20 -11.15
N SER A 107 9.31 13.55 -11.93
CA SER A 107 10.64 13.89 -11.41
C SER A 107 10.67 15.16 -10.54
N ASN A 108 9.65 16.01 -10.63
CA ASN A 108 9.49 17.21 -9.82
C ASN A 108 8.55 17.02 -8.61
N LEU A 109 8.05 15.81 -8.35
CA LEU A 109 7.20 15.54 -7.20
C LEU A 109 7.95 15.78 -5.88
N SER A 110 7.24 16.43 -4.97
CA SER A 110 7.67 16.67 -3.60
C SER A 110 6.46 16.81 -2.69
N ALA A 111 6.68 16.60 -1.40
CA ALA A 111 5.69 16.86 -0.37
C ALA A 111 6.35 17.56 0.82
N THR A 112 5.70 18.62 1.32
CA THR A 112 6.14 19.34 2.52
C THR A 112 5.27 18.89 3.68
N ILE A 113 5.91 18.41 4.73
CA ILE A 113 5.29 17.93 5.96
C ILE A 113 5.62 18.95 7.04
N GLN A 114 4.59 19.38 7.78
CA GLN A 114 4.73 20.34 8.86
C GLN A 114 4.52 19.66 10.21
N ASP A 115 5.47 19.80 11.12
CA ASP A 115 5.32 19.36 12.51
C ASP A 115 4.38 20.30 13.28
N SER A 116 3.84 19.78 14.37
CA SER A 116 3.06 20.49 15.39
C SER A 116 3.74 21.73 15.96
N ASP A 117 5.09 21.79 15.93
CA ASP A 117 5.87 22.97 16.38
C ASP A 117 6.08 24.02 15.28
N GLY A 118 5.60 23.75 14.06
CA GLY A 118 5.70 24.60 12.88
C GLY A 118 6.92 24.35 12.01
N SER A 119 7.80 23.40 12.37
CA SER A 119 8.92 22.96 11.53
C SER A 119 8.41 22.33 10.23
N GLU A 120 9.08 22.59 9.12
CA GLU A 120 8.73 22.02 7.81
C GLU A 120 9.86 21.16 7.28
N TYR A 121 9.50 20.04 6.64
CA TYR A 121 10.43 19.18 5.94
C TYR A 121 9.86 18.82 4.57
N THR A 122 10.65 19.05 3.51
CA THR A 122 10.26 18.71 2.14
C THR A 122 10.97 17.43 1.71
N ASN A 123 10.18 16.39 1.45
CA ASN A 123 10.63 15.18 0.78
C ASN A 123 10.45 15.33 -0.73
N HIS A 124 11.34 14.71 -1.49
CA HIS A 124 11.25 14.61 -2.95
C HIS A 124 11.11 13.16 -3.37
N VAL A 125 10.50 12.92 -4.53
CA VAL A 125 10.50 11.60 -5.15
C VAL A 125 11.93 11.07 -5.29
N PHE A 126 12.13 9.77 -5.07
CA PHE A 126 13.40 9.10 -5.28
C PHE A 126 13.42 8.43 -6.66
N TYR A 127 14.55 8.49 -7.36
CA TYR A 127 14.75 7.75 -8.60
C TYR A 127 15.79 6.65 -8.38
N ASP A 128 15.41 5.42 -8.70
CA ASP A 128 16.19 4.22 -8.47
C ASP A 128 16.32 3.40 -9.76
N LYS A 129 17.40 2.61 -9.88
CA LYS A 129 17.65 1.75 -11.06
C LYS A 129 17.96 0.30 -10.70
N GLU A 130 17.92 -0.07 -9.41
CA GLU A 130 18.50 -1.32 -8.93
C GLU A 130 17.54 -2.13 -8.04
N CYS A 131 16.68 -1.46 -7.27
CA CYS A 131 15.75 -2.06 -6.34
C CYS A 131 14.58 -2.76 -7.04
N TYR A 132 14.18 -2.29 -8.22
CA TYR A 132 13.07 -2.82 -9.00
C TYR A 132 13.53 -3.43 -10.33
N PRO A 133 12.67 -4.20 -11.02
CA PRO A 133 13.02 -4.82 -12.30
C PRO A 133 13.35 -3.82 -13.41
N GLU A 134 12.80 -2.61 -13.31
CA GLU A 134 13.01 -1.50 -14.23
C GLU A 134 13.38 -0.23 -13.43
N PRO A 135 13.99 0.79 -14.06
CA PRO A 135 14.18 2.09 -13.43
C PRO A 135 12.85 2.64 -12.89
N SER A 136 12.88 3.22 -11.70
CA SER A 136 11.66 3.55 -10.98
C SER A 136 11.72 4.89 -10.26
N TYR A 137 10.64 5.64 -10.33
CA TYR A 137 10.36 6.74 -9.40
C TYR A 137 9.57 6.21 -8.21
N ILE A 138 9.93 6.60 -6.99
CA ILE A 138 9.40 6.02 -5.76
C ILE A 138 8.98 7.16 -4.83
N THR A 139 7.74 7.08 -4.32
CA THR A 139 7.20 7.99 -3.29
C THR A 139 6.97 7.28 -1.96
N ILE A 140 6.81 5.95 -1.96
CA ILE A 140 6.82 5.15 -0.73
C ILE A 140 7.59 3.85 -0.97
N ASP A 141 8.53 3.54 -0.08
CA ASP A 141 9.32 2.31 -0.14
C ASP A 141 9.26 1.53 1.16
N GLY A 142 8.08 0.99 1.50
CA GLY A 142 7.87 0.07 2.60
C GLY A 142 7.36 0.70 3.90
N PHE A 143 7.18 2.02 3.97
CA PHE A 143 6.58 2.67 5.13
C PHE A 143 5.19 2.06 5.41
N ALA A 144 4.92 1.64 6.65
CA ALA A 144 3.65 1.02 7.04
C ALA A 144 3.19 -0.15 6.14
N ASN A 145 4.12 -0.90 5.54
CA ASN A 145 3.84 -1.97 4.55
C ASN A 145 3.20 -1.47 3.24
N THR A 146 3.33 -0.20 2.93
CA THR A 146 2.87 0.39 1.68
C THR A 146 4.02 0.72 0.74
N TYR A 147 3.73 0.68 -0.56
CA TYR A 147 4.69 0.91 -1.63
C TYR A 147 4.00 1.71 -2.71
N GLU A 148 4.62 2.80 -3.15
CA GLU A 148 4.13 3.61 -4.26
C GLU A 148 5.32 3.97 -5.16
N TYR A 149 5.27 3.44 -6.38
CA TYR A 149 6.36 3.59 -7.35
C TYR A 149 5.84 3.48 -8.78
N ALA A 150 6.61 4.05 -9.71
CA ALA A 150 6.35 4.03 -11.14
C ALA A 150 7.54 3.38 -11.86
N LEU A 151 7.31 2.26 -12.54
CA LEU A 151 8.31 1.58 -13.37
C LEU A 151 8.35 2.24 -14.75
N ILE A 152 9.56 2.51 -15.23
CA ILE A 152 9.83 3.35 -16.40
C ILE A 152 10.49 2.51 -17.50
N ASP A 153 9.78 2.37 -18.63
CA ASP A 153 10.32 1.80 -19.86
C ASP A 153 10.47 2.91 -20.90
N ASP A 154 11.68 3.47 -20.96
CA ASP A 154 12.04 4.55 -21.88
C ASP A 154 11.94 4.14 -23.36
N ASP A 155 12.15 2.86 -23.69
CA ASP A 155 12.17 2.38 -25.07
C ASP A 155 10.74 2.29 -25.64
N LEU A 156 9.77 1.93 -24.80
CA LEU A 156 8.35 1.82 -25.16
C LEU A 156 7.52 3.05 -24.76
N HIS A 157 8.11 4.06 -24.11
CA HIS A 157 7.41 5.19 -23.50
C HIS A 157 6.26 4.72 -22.59
N ASN A 158 6.51 3.65 -21.83
CA ASN A 158 5.53 3.02 -20.97
C ASN A 158 5.84 3.34 -19.51
N ILE A 159 4.81 3.72 -18.75
CA ILE A 159 4.90 3.95 -17.31
C ILE A 159 3.87 3.05 -16.62
N ILE A 160 4.35 2.27 -15.66
CA ILE A 160 3.52 1.40 -14.85
C ILE A 160 3.50 1.96 -13.43
N TYR A 161 2.41 2.63 -13.07
CA TYR A 161 2.16 3.18 -11.74
C TYR A 161 1.61 2.09 -10.84
N ILE A 162 2.23 1.91 -9.69
CA ILE A 162 1.93 0.83 -8.76
C ILE A 162 1.77 1.43 -7.38
N TYR A 163 0.67 1.05 -6.73
CA TYR A 163 0.51 1.18 -5.30
C TYR A 163 0.12 -0.20 -4.73
N LEU A 164 0.83 -0.61 -3.68
CA LEU A 164 0.59 -1.85 -2.96
C LEU A 164 0.54 -1.56 -1.45
N ALA A 165 -0.48 -2.07 -0.76
CA ALA A 165 -0.50 -2.14 0.70
C ALA A 165 -0.57 -3.61 1.11
N TYR A 166 0.32 -4.01 2.02
CA TYR A 166 0.46 -5.38 2.51
C TYR A 166 0.62 -6.41 1.37
N PRO A 167 1.57 -6.21 0.43
CA PRO A 167 1.73 -7.12 -0.70
C PRO A 167 2.16 -8.52 -0.25
N SER A 168 1.61 -9.52 -0.93
CA SER A 168 2.05 -10.90 -0.88
C SER A 168 3.00 -11.18 -2.03
N THR A 169 4.19 -11.68 -1.72
CA THR A 169 5.22 -12.05 -2.73
C THR A 169 4.79 -13.20 -3.64
N GLU A 170 3.77 -13.97 -3.23
CA GLU A 170 3.23 -15.11 -3.97
C GLU A 170 2.05 -14.72 -4.90
N ASP A 171 1.60 -13.47 -4.90
CA ASP A 171 0.50 -13.05 -5.75
C ASP A 171 0.96 -12.91 -7.22
N SER A 172 0.57 -13.88 -8.04
CA SER A 172 0.89 -13.91 -9.47
C SER A 172 0.42 -12.67 -10.26
N TYR A 173 -0.54 -11.90 -9.74
CA TYR A 173 -1.06 -10.73 -10.42
C TYR A 173 -0.04 -9.59 -10.53
N TYR A 174 0.70 -9.32 -9.45
CA TYR A 174 1.65 -8.21 -9.38
C TYR A 174 3.09 -8.62 -9.00
N SER A 175 3.35 -9.91 -8.73
CA SER A 175 4.69 -10.42 -8.37
C SER A 175 5.81 -9.98 -9.32
N LYS A 176 5.53 -9.88 -10.63
CA LYS A 176 6.49 -9.39 -11.64
C LYS A 176 6.90 -7.92 -11.49
N TYR A 177 6.18 -7.16 -10.67
CA TYR A 177 6.42 -5.74 -10.42
C TYR A 177 7.07 -5.48 -9.07
N LEU A 178 7.25 -6.50 -8.23
CA LEU A 178 7.86 -6.37 -6.91
C LEU A 178 9.35 -6.04 -7.00
N LYS A 179 9.91 -5.59 -5.89
CA LYS A 179 11.36 -5.37 -5.75
C LYS A 179 12.14 -6.65 -6.05
N ASN A 180 13.35 -6.48 -6.58
CA ASN A 180 14.27 -7.57 -6.87
C ASN A 180 14.63 -8.38 -5.63
N ASP A 181 14.79 -7.72 -4.48
CA ASP A 181 14.88 -8.37 -3.16
C ASP A 181 13.50 -8.37 -2.50
N THR A 182 12.82 -9.50 -2.57
CA THR A 182 11.48 -9.66 -1.98
C THR A 182 11.51 -9.91 -0.46
N SER A 183 12.67 -10.13 0.14
CA SER A 183 12.74 -10.37 1.60
C SER A 183 12.39 -9.14 2.43
N ILE A 184 12.45 -7.96 1.80
CA ILE A 184 12.05 -6.69 2.41
C ILE A 184 10.56 -6.65 2.80
N TYR A 185 9.71 -7.45 2.13
CA TYR A 185 8.26 -7.51 2.41
C TYR A 185 7.94 -8.31 3.68
N ASP A 186 8.91 -9.04 4.24
CA ASP A 186 8.75 -9.84 5.46
C ASP A 186 9.15 -9.08 6.74
N ASP A 187 9.56 -7.81 6.64
CA ASP A 187 10.01 -7.03 7.79
C ASP A 187 8.84 -6.54 8.66
N GLU A 188 8.83 -6.91 9.94
CA GLU A 188 7.75 -6.52 10.87
C GLU A 188 7.83 -5.05 11.33
N ASN A 189 8.98 -4.38 11.18
CA ASN A 189 9.16 -2.98 11.57
C ASN A 189 9.21 -2.07 10.35
N THR A 190 8.05 -1.84 9.75
CA THR A 190 7.92 -1.08 8.51
C THR A 190 7.89 0.43 8.68
N LEU A 191 7.61 0.94 9.88
CA LEU A 191 7.57 2.39 10.15
C LEU A 191 8.94 3.09 10.02
N LYS A 192 10.04 2.32 9.99
CA LYS A 192 11.39 2.85 9.76
C LYS A 192 11.67 3.19 8.28
N TYR A 193 10.84 2.68 7.37
CA TYR A 193 11.06 2.81 5.94
C TYR A 193 10.66 4.20 5.43
N TRP A 194 11.11 4.52 4.23
CA TRP A 194 10.97 5.84 3.67
C TRP A 194 9.59 6.05 3.03
N SER A 195 9.04 7.25 3.23
CA SER A 195 7.87 7.77 2.53
C SER A 195 8.08 9.26 2.25
N MET A 196 7.63 9.71 1.09
CA MET A 196 7.57 11.12 0.75
C MET A 196 6.53 11.86 1.61
N TYR A 197 5.50 11.16 2.08
CA TYR A 197 4.35 11.73 2.79
C TYR A 197 4.51 11.79 4.30
N ASN A 198 5.51 11.09 4.86
CA ASN A 198 5.71 10.97 6.30
C ASN A 198 7.11 11.38 6.74
N HIS A 199 7.21 12.03 7.90
CA HIS A 199 8.49 12.40 8.52
C HIS A 199 8.42 12.27 10.03
N SER A 200 9.56 11.92 10.64
CA SER A 200 9.73 12.02 12.09
C SER A 200 10.70 13.13 12.44
N PHE A 201 10.21 14.10 13.21
CA PHE A 201 10.99 15.25 13.68
C PHE A 201 11.78 14.95 14.97
N ASP A 202 11.52 13.82 15.64
CA ASP A 202 12.11 13.45 16.93
C ASP A 202 12.99 12.18 16.89
N GLY A 203 13.37 11.72 15.69
CA GLY A 203 14.24 10.56 15.51
C GLY A 203 13.52 9.21 15.53
N GLY A 204 12.21 9.21 15.23
CA GLY A 204 11.37 8.04 15.05
C GLY A 204 10.44 7.73 16.22
N HIS A 205 10.31 8.62 17.19
CA HIS A 205 9.43 8.43 18.36
C HIS A 205 8.00 8.91 18.09
N THR A 206 7.84 9.91 17.23
CA THR A 206 6.56 10.39 16.69
C THR A 206 6.71 10.64 15.19
N TRP A 207 5.60 10.48 14.47
CA TRP A 207 5.50 10.70 13.03
C TRP A 207 4.36 11.67 12.78
N VAL A 208 4.54 12.52 11.77
CA VAL A 208 3.49 13.41 11.30
C VAL A 208 3.15 13.02 9.86
N GLU A 209 1.88 12.71 9.67
CA GLU A 209 1.25 12.46 8.37
C GLU A 209 0.76 13.77 7.78
N ILE A 210 0.72 13.86 6.44
CA ILE A 210 0.02 14.96 5.76
C ILE A 210 -1.47 14.77 6.01
N THR A 211 -2.07 15.60 6.85
CA THR A 211 -3.53 15.75 6.93
C THR A 211 -3.99 16.78 5.90
N ASP A 212 -4.89 16.35 5.01
CA ASP A 212 -5.56 17.05 3.89
C ASP A 212 -5.42 18.59 3.82
N MET A 213 -5.09 19.07 2.61
CA MET A 213 -5.23 20.47 2.16
C MET A 213 -6.65 20.79 1.72
#